data_AF-A0A6B3FGF5-F1
#
_entry.id   AF-A0A6B3FGF5-F1
#
_cell.length_a   1.000
_cell.length_b   1.000
_cell.length_c   1.000
_cell.angle_alpha   90.00
_cell.angle_beta   90.00
_cell.angle_gamma   90.00
#
_symmetry.space_group_name_H-M   'P 1'
#
loop_
_entity.id
_entity.type
_entity.pdbx_description
1 polymer ?
#
loop_
_entity_poly.entity_id
_entity_poly.type
_entity_poly.pdbx_seq_one_letter_code
_entity_poly.pdbx_strand_id
1 'polypeptide(L)'
;DAEAERAGAGAAIADTFAAIAAARVPVTTLVIGEGGSGGALALAAPDNTHVTVDSYFSVIAPELAAAILKRPPSETGATADQLRLRPQDLVDLGFARSIVG
;
A
#
# COMPACT_ATOMS: atom_id res chain seq x y z
N ASP A 1 14.72 9.38 -2.78
CA ASP A 1 15.35 10.67 -2.40
C ASP A 1 16.74 10.35 -1.87
N ALA A 2 17.81 10.83 -2.52
CA ALA A 2 19.17 10.37 -2.22
C ALA A 2 19.59 10.67 -0.78
N GLU A 3 19.02 11.70 -0.17
CA GLU A 3 19.20 12.00 1.24
C GLU A 3 18.51 10.98 2.14
N ALA A 4 17.23 10.66 1.88
CA ALA A 4 16.49 9.64 2.63
C ALA A 4 17.11 8.25 2.54
N GLU A 5 17.64 7.87 1.36
CA GLU A 5 18.36 6.60 1.18
C GLU A 5 19.63 6.56 2.04
N ARG A 6 20.43 7.64 2.03
CA ARG A 6 21.63 7.74 2.87
C ARG A 6 21.29 7.77 4.36
N ALA A 7 20.13 8.33 4.72
CA ALA A 7 19.60 8.33 6.08
C ALA A 7 19.00 6.98 6.51
N GLY A 8 18.97 5.97 5.61
CA GLY A 8 18.53 4.62 5.96
C GLY A 8 17.02 4.42 5.93
N ALA A 9 16.28 5.13 5.07
CA ALA A 9 14.83 5.02 4.97
C ALA A 9 14.34 3.56 4.80
N GLY A 10 15.03 2.76 4.00
CA GLY A 10 14.70 1.33 3.83
C GLY A 10 14.81 0.51 5.13
N ALA A 11 15.85 0.76 5.94
CA ALA A 11 16.01 0.11 7.24
C ALA A 11 14.92 0.55 8.22
N ALA A 12 14.60 1.85 8.25
CA ALA A 12 13.52 2.37 9.10
C ALA A 12 12.14 1.79 8.74
N ILE A 13 11.85 1.58 7.46
CA ILE A 13 10.64 0.90 6.97
C ILE A 13 10.63 -0.56 7.44
N ALA A 14 11.74 -1.28 7.28
CA ALA A 14 11.85 -2.67 7.71
C ALA A 14 11.68 -2.83 9.23
N ASP A 15 12.31 -1.97 10.02
CA ASP A 15 12.19 -1.97 11.49
C ASP A 15 10.75 -1.68 11.93
N THR A 16 10.08 -0.73 11.27
CA THR A 16 8.67 -0.40 11.55
C THR A 16 7.76 -1.59 11.21
N PHE A 17 7.94 -2.20 10.04
CA PHE A 17 7.20 -3.39 9.64
C PHE A 17 7.39 -4.54 10.65
N ALA A 18 8.62 -4.80 11.08
CA ALA A 18 8.92 -5.83 12.07
C ALA A 18 8.27 -5.52 13.44
N ALA A 19 8.26 -4.26 13.86
CA ALA A 19 7.63 -3.83 15.10
C ALA A 19 6.11 -4.03 15.08
N ILE A 20 5.44 -3.68 13.97
CA ILE A 20 4.00 -3.91 13.79
C ILE A 20 3.68 -5.41 13.76
N ALA A 21 4.46 -6.21 13.02
CA ALA A 21 4.27 -7.65 12.94
C ALA A 21 4.50 -8.37 14.28
N ALA A 22 5.39 -7.86 15.13
CA ALA A 22 5.71 -8.42 16.44
C ALA A 22 4.91 -7.82 17.60
N ALA A 23 3.96 -6.92 17.33
CA ALA A 23 3.18 -6.26 18.37
C ALA A 23 2.39 -7.27 19.21
N ARG A 24 2.51 -7.17 20.54
CA ARG A 24 1.80 -8.04 21.50
C ARG A 24 0.43 -7.51 21.92
N VAL A 25 0.09 -6.32 21.42
CA VAL A 25 -1.22 -5.68 21.62
C VAL A 25 -1.94 -5.65 20.27
N PRO A 26 -3.28 -5.63 20.25
CA PRO A 26 -4.02 -5.49 19.01
C PRO A 26 -3.65 -4.19 18.30
N VAL A 27 -3.30 -4.30 17.01
CA VAL A 27 -3.08 -3.15 16.11
C VAL A 27 -4.16 -3.17 15.04
N THR A 28 -4.73 -2.00 14.75
CA THR A 28 -5.71 -1.81 13.68
C THR A 28 -5.19 -0.73 12.75
N THR A 29 -5.23 -0.98 11.44
CA THR A 29 -4.89 0.02 10.42
C THR A 29 -6.15 0.43 9.67
N LEU A 30 -6.33 1.73 9.44
CA LEU A 30 -7.35 2.28 8.56
C LEU A 30 -6.70 3.13 7.48
N VAL A 31 -6.79 2.70 6.23
CA VAL A 31 -6.30 3.45 5.07
C VAL A 31 -7.38 4.42 4.63
N ILE A 32 -7.18 5.71 4.88
CA ILE A 32 -8.16 6.78 4.64
C ILE A 32 -7.96 7.55 3.32
N GLY A 33 -6.89 7.25 2.59
CA GLY A 33 -6.50 7.95 1.35
C GLY A 33 -5.55 7.09 0.53
N GLU A 34 -4.31 7.54 0.34
CA GLU A 34 -3.30 6.76 -0.39
C GLU A 34 -2.49 5.84 0.53
N GLY A 35 -2.54 4.54 0.26
CA GLY A 35 -1.67 3.52 0.83
C GLY A 35 -0.52 3.19 -0.13
N GLY A 36 0.53 4.03 -0.12
CA GLY A 36 1.68 3.89 -1.01
C GLY A 36 2.75 2.92 -0.53
N SER A 37 2.89 1.78 -1.23
CA SER A 37 4.05 0.88 -1.22
C SER A 37 4.56 0.48 0.17
N GLY A 38 5.87 0.31 0.32
CA GLY A 38 6.54 -0.10 1.56
C GLY A 38 6.32 0.85 2.74
N GLY A 39 6.20 2.15 2.49
CA GLY A 39 5.97 3.15 3.54
C GLY A 39 4.62 2.95 4.23
N ALA A 40 3.55 2.75 3.45
CA ALA A 40 2.24 2.42 4.00
C ALA A 40 2.18 0.99 4.56
N LEU A 41 2.82 0.03 3.89
CA LEU A 41 2.82 -1.37 4.31
C LEU A 41 3.50 -1.57 5.67
N ALA A 42 4.56 -0.80 5.97
CA ALA A 42 5.22 -0.86 7.26
C ALA A 42 4.29 -0.56 8.44
N LEU A 43 3.20 0.18 8.21
CA LEU A 43 2.20 0.56 9.20
C LEU A 43 0.93 -0.31 9.15
N ALA A 44 0.85 -1.26 8.20
CA ALA A 44 -0.32 -2.09 8.00
C ALA A 44 -0.30 -3.28 8.97
N ALA A 45 -1.33 -3.38 9.82
CA ALA A 45 -1.52 -4.51 10.71
C ALA A 45 -1.88 -5.76 9.89
N PRO A 46 -1.16 -6.88 10.07
CA PRO A 46 -1.57 -8.16 9.51
C PRO A 46 -2.98 -8.52 9.98
N ASP A 47 -3.83 -8.98 9.07
CA ASP A 47 -5.19 -9.47 9.33
C ASP A 47 -6.20 -8.48 9.93
N ASN A 48 -5.80 -7.24 10.23
CA ASN A 48 -6.64 -6.21 10.84
C ASN A 48 -6.46 -4.83 10.19
N THR A 49 -6.33 -4.85 8.86
CA THR A 49 -6.29 -3.66 8.00
C THR A 49 -7.66 -3.39 7.38
N HIS A 50 -8.12 -2.15 7.45
CA HIS A 50 -9.37 -1.66 6.88
C HIS A 50 -9.09 -0.52 5.90
N VAL A 51 -10.00 -0.28 4.97
CA VAL A 51 -9.88 0.74 3.92
C VAL A 51 -11.15 1.58 3.86
N THR A 52 -11.07 2.88 3.55
CA THR A 52 -12.26 3.69 3.27
C THR A 52 -12.72 3.55 1.82
N VAL A 53 -13.94 3.99 1.52
CA VAL A 53 -14.52 3.89 0.16
C VAL A 53 -13.73 4.66 -0.90
N ASP A 54 -13.03 5.73 -0.52
CA ASP A 54 -12.26 6.60 -1.41
C ASP A 54 -10.74 6.36 -1.32
N SER A 55 -10.30 5.34 -0.59
CA SER A 55 -8.88 5.02 -0.47
C SER A 55 -8.40 4.03 -1.52
N TYR A 56 -7.08 3.87 -1.62
CA TYR A 56 -6.47 2.82 -2.41
C TYR A 56 -5.18 2.36 -1.76
N PHE A 57 -4.71 1.17 -2.12
CA PHE A 57 -3.42 0.66 -1.68
C PHE A 57 -2.70 0.03 -2.87
N SER A 58 -1.45 0.42 -3.11
CA SER A 58 -0.68 -0.10 -4.24
C SER A 58 0.81 -0.22 -3.91
N VAL A 59 1.45 -1.25 -4.46
CA VAL A 59 2.91 -1.41 -4.38
C VAL A 59 3.67 -0.33 -5.15
N ILE A 60 3.02 0.29 -6.14
CA ILE A 60 3.60 1.32 -7.00
C ILE A 60 2.50 2.20 -7.60
N ALA A 61 2.78 3.48 -7.85
CA ALA A 61 1.86 4.32 -8.61
C ALA A 61 1.60 3.73 -10.01
N PRO A 62 0.34 3.66 -10.49
CA PRO A 62 0.01 3.09 -11.79
C PRO A 62 0.78 3.71 -12.97
N GLU A 63 1.06 5.01 -12.90
CA GLU A 63 1.85 5.75 -13.90
C GLU A 63 3.27 5.21 -13.98
N LEU A 64 3.89 4.95 -12.83
CA LEU A 64 5.24 4.40 -12.75
C LEU A 64 5.26 2.93 -13.20
N ALA A 65 4.24 2.14 -12.84
CA ALA A 65 4.09 0.78 -13.34
C ALA A 65 3.99 0.75 -14.87
N ALA A 66 3.14 1.61 -15.46
CA ALA A 66 2.98 1.73 -16.90
C ALA A 66 4.31 2.08 -17.58
N ALA A 67 5.05 3.05 -17.03
CA ALA A 67 6.36 3.44 -17.53
C ALA A 67 7.38 2.29 -17.49
N ILE A 68 7.48 1.56 -16.37
CA ILE A 68 8.37 0.39 -16.23
C ILE A 68 8.00 -0.70 -17.23
N LEU A 69 6.71 -0.94 -17.44
CA LEU A 69 6.18 -1.91 -18.39
C LEU A 69 6.23 -1.43 -19.84
N LYS A 70 6.80 -0.24 -20.11
CA LYS A 70 6.90 0.39 -21.44
C LYS A 70 5.55 0.58 -22.14
N ARG A 71 4.50 0.85 -21.36
CA ARG A 71 3.15 1.17 -21.86
C ARG A 71 2.99 2.67 -22.07
N PRO A 72 2.18 3.12 -23.05
CA PRO A 72 1.87 4.53 -23.23
C PRO A 72 1.08 5.09 -22.02
N PRO A 73 1.17 6.40 -21.73
CA PRO A 73 0.44 7.02 -20.62
C PRO A 73 -1.09 6.84 -20.67
N SER A 74 -1.66 6.62 -21.86
CA SER A 74 -3.08 6.30 -22.03
C SER A 74 -3.49 4.97 -21.41
N GLU A 75 -2.53 4.07 -21.15
CA GLU A 75 -2.76 2.76 -20.51
C GLU A 75 -2.60 2.79 -18.99
N THR A 76 -2.39 3.96 -18.37
CA THR A 76 -2.30 4.09 -16.90
C THR A 76 -3.57 3.57 -16.21
N GLY A 77 -4.76 3.91 -16.71
CA GLY A 77 -6.03 3.43 -16.15
C GLY A 77 -6.16 1.90 -16.22
N ALA A 78 -5.86 1.30 -17.38
CA ALA A 78 -5.85 -0.15 -17.53
C ALA A 78 -4.79 -0.83 -16.65
N THR A 79 -3.66 -0.17 -16.41
CA THR A 79 -2.61 -0.65 -15.50
C THR A 79 -3.07 -0.58 -14.05
N ALA A 80 -3.77 0.49 -13.64
CA ALA A 80 -4.39 0.61 -12.31
C ALA A 80 -5.39 -0.51 -12.05
N ASP A 81 -6.25 -0.83 -13.03
CA ASP A 81 -7.20 -1.94 -12.92
C ASP A 81 -6.50 -3.30 -12.76
N GLN A 82 -5.42 -3.53 -13.51
CA GLN A 82 -4.60 -4.74 -13.39
C GLN A 82 -3.89 -4.86 -12.05
N LEU A 83 -3.52 -3.72 -11.44
CA LEU A 83 -2.90 -3.68 -10.12
C LEU A 83 -3.89 -3.95 -8.98
N ARG A 84 -5.21 -3.91 -9.23
CA ARG A 84 -6.24 -4.27 -8.25
C ARG A 84 -6.10 -3.51 -6.92
N LEU A 85 -6.01 -2.20 -7.03
CA LEU A 85 -5.66 -1.28 -5.93
C LEU A 85 -6.86 -0.66 -5.18
N ARG A 86 -8.08 -0.85 -5.68
CA ARG A 86 -9.31 -0.23 -5.13
C ARG A 86 -9.80 -0.97 -3.89
N PRO A 87 -10.59 -0.35 -3.00
CA PRO A 87 -11.00 -0.95 -1.72
C PRO A 87 -11.64 -2.35 -1.85
N GLN A 88 -12.52 -2.55 -2.84
CA GLN A 88 -13.13 -3.84 -3.14
C GLN A 88 -12.13 -4.89 -3.61
N ASP A 89 -11.14 -4.49 -4.40
CA ASP A 89 -10.10 -5.40 -4.86
C ASP A 89 -9.23 -5.86 -3.69
N LEU A 90 -8.91 -4.94 -2.78
CA LEU A 90 -8.12 -5.22 -1.58
C LEU A 90 -8.84 -6.18 -0.62
N VAL A 91 -10.16 -6.07 -0.49
CA VAL A 91 -10.97 -7.03 0.27
C VAL A 91 -11.03 -8.38 -0.43
N ASP A 92 -11.28 -8.41 -1.74
CA ASP A 92 -11.33 -9.65 -2.53
C ASP A 92 -10.00 -10.40 -2.54
N LEU A 93 -8.87 -9.68 -2.46
CA LEU A 93 -7.52 -10.23 -2.33
C LEU A 93 -7.19 -10.71 -0.91
N GLY A 94 -8.03 -10.40 0.08
CA GLY A 94 -7.78 -10.68 1.49
C GLY A 94 -6.72 -9.78 2.14
N PHE A 95 -6.31 -8.70 1.48
CA PHE A 95 -5.39 -7.71 2.05
C PHE A 95 -6.10 -6.85 3.11
N ALA A 96 -7.31 -6.39 2.79
CA ALA A 96 -8.15 -5.62 3.70
C ALA A 96 -9.30 -6.48 4.23
N ARG A 97 -9.65 -6.29 5.49
CA ARG A 97 -10.74 -7.00 6.16
C ARG A 97 -12.11 -6.45 5.79
N SER A 98 -12.23 -5.13 5.64
CA SER A 98 -13.48 -4.48 5.26
C SER A 98 -13.26 -3.10 4.68
N ILE A 99 -14.30 -2.63 3.97
CA ILE A 99 -14.45 -1.24 3.57
C ILE A 99 -15.27 -0.52 4.66
N VAL A 100 -14.79 0.63 5.11
CA VAL A 100 -15.44 1.49 6.12
C VAL A 100 -15.98 2.75 5.42
N GLY A 101 -17.22 3.11 5.72
CA GLY A 101 -17.92 4.28 5.17
C GLY A 101 -18.29 5.30 6.23
#